data_AF-A0A2S6NDZ2-F1
#
_entry.id   AF-A0A2S6NDZ2-F1
#
_cell.length_a   1.000
_cell.length_b   1.000
_cell.length_c   1.000
_cell.angle_alpha   90.00
_cell.angle_beta   90.00
_cell.angle_gamma   90.00
#
_symmetry.space_group_name_H-M   'P 1'
#
loop_
_entity.id
_entity.type
_entity.pdbx_description
1 polymer ?
#
loop_
_entity_poly.entity_id
_entity_poly.type
_entity_poly.pdbx_seq_one_letter_code
_entity_poly.pdbx_strand_id
1 'polypeptide(L)' 'MSGFFVDWNGDLRATDDPGGGYSCEIDLPVRYVAVKNKNGVTIHEATLYRNQADLDKARIKAGLVPGSKSWGSPKEGF' A
#
# COMPACT_ATOMS: atom_id res chain seq x y z
N MET A 1 0.32 3.29 -14.04
CA MET A 1 1.63 3.60 -13.45
C MET A 1 1.64 2.98 -12.06
N SER A 2 2.62 2.15 -11.74
CA SER A 2 2.73 1.47 -10.45
C SER A 2 3.76 2.16 -9.53
N GLY A 3 3.62 1.95 -8.23
CA GLY A 3 4.55 2.39 -7.21
C GLY A 3 4.33 1.60 -5.92
N PHE A 4 4.85 2.12 -4.82
CA PHE A 4 4.79 1.47 -3.52
C PHE A 4 4.13 2.36 -2.47
N PHE A 5 3.59 1.72 -1.44
CA PHE A 5 3.09 2.38 -0.26
C PHE A 5 3.32 1.48 0.96
N VAL A 6 3.30 2.08 2.14
CA VAL A 6 3.37 1.33 3.40
C VAL A 6 1.97 1.15 3.94
N ASP A 7 1.61 -0.09 4.27
CA ASP A 7 0.33 -0.41 4.89
C ASP A 7 0.36 -0.17 6.41
N TRP A 8 -0.80 -0.30 7.06
CA TRP A 8 -0.95 -0.28 8.51
C TRP A 8 -0.07 -1.25 9.32
N ASN A 9 0.38 -2.36 8.72
CA ASN A 9 1.26 -3.33 9.37
C ASN A 9 2.74 -2.95 9.23
N GLY A 10 3.04 -1.85 8.52
CA GLY A 10 4.40 -1.47 8.17
C GLY A 10 4.99 -2.30 7.03
N ASP A 11 4.17 -3.05 6.29
CA ASP A 11 4.61 -3.78 5.10
C ASP A 11 4.65 -2.85 3.90
N LEU A 12 5.65 -3.02 3.04
CA LEU A 12 5.70 -2.34 1.76
C LEU A 12 4.87 -3.14 0.76
N ARG A 13 3.95 -2.48 0.06
CA ARG A 13 3.06 -3.08 -0.93
C ARG A 13 3.15 -2.35 -2.25
N ALA A 14 2.91 -3.07 -3.34
CA ALA A 14 2.81 -2.49 -4.67
C ALA A 14 1.38 -2.01 -4.93
N THR A 15 1.22 -0.89 -5.64
CA THR A 15 -0.11 -0.33 -5.95
C THR A 15 -0.90 -1.17 -6.97
N ASP A 16 -0.23 -2.02 -7.73
CA ASP A 16 -0.82 -2.97 -8.68
C ASP A 16 -1.08 -4.36 -8.08
N ASP A 17 -0.50 -4.65 -6.91
CA ASP A 17 -0.76 -5.86 -6.13
C ASP A 17 -0.89 -5.53 -4.62
N PRO A 18 -1.91 -4.74 -4.22
CA PRO A 18 -2.07 -4.37 -2.82
C PRO A 18 -2.48 -5.57 -1.95
N GLY A 19 -3.07 -6.62 -2.53
CA GLY A 19 -3.56 -7.78 -1.79
C GLY A 19 -4.91 -7.57 -1.11
N GLY A 20 -5.44 -8.62 -0.48
CA GLY A 20 -6.71 -8.56 0.28
C GLY A 20 -7.97 -8.31 -0.55
N GLY A 21 -7.89 -8.43 -1.89
CA GLY A 21 -9.01 -8.07 -2.79
C GLY A 21 -9.23 -6.56 -2.93
N TYR A 22 -8.21 -5.77 -2.59
CA TYR A 22 -8.23 -4.31 -2.68
C TYR A 22 -7.68 -3.80 -4.01
N SER A 23 -7.92 -2.52 -4.28
CA SER A 23 -7.38 -1.79 -5.42
C SER A 23 -6.82 -0.44 -4.97
N CYS A 24 -5.94 0.17 -5.75
CA CYS A 24 -5.38 1.48 -5.45
C CYS A 24 -5.85 2.54 -6.43
N GLU A 25 -6.29 3.68 -5.91
CA GLU A 25 -6.44 4.93 -6.65
C GLU A 25 -5.26 5.85 -6.30
N ILE A 26 -4.63 6.45 -7.31
CA ILE A 26 -3.38 7.20 -7.14
C ILE A 26 -3.56 8.64 -7.64
N ASP A 27 -3.21 9.60 -6.78
CA ASP A 27 -3.03 11.00 -7.17
C ASP A 27 -1.53 11.31 -7.21
N LEU A 28 -0.99 11.48 -8.42
CA LEU A 28 0.43 11.70 -8.68
C LEU A 28 0.94 13.09 -8.23
N PRO A 29 0.22 14.20 -8.49
CA PRO A 29 0.57 15.53 -7.99
C PRO A 29 0.84 15.55 -6.49
N VAL A 30 -0.01 14.93 -5.67
CA VAL A 30 0.14 14.96 -4.21
C VAL A 30 0.74 13.68 -3.62
N ARG A 31 1.18 12.73 -4.48
CA ARG A 31 1.77 11.46 -4.08
C ARG A 31 0.89 10.67 -3.11
N TYR A 32 -0.39 10.58 -3.42
CA TYR A 32 -1.37 9.94 -2.56
C TYR A 32 -1.83 8.61 -3.13
N VAL A 33 -2.09 7.65 -2.24
CA VAL A 33 -2.69 6.35 -2.54
C VAL A 33 -3.92 6.17 -1.66
N ALA A 34 -5.09 5.99 -2.26
CA ALA A 34 -6.27 5.45 -1.60
C ALA A 34 -6.39 3.97 -1.91
N VAL A 35 -6.32 3.13 -0.88
CA VAL A 35 -6.63 1.70 -1.00
C VAL A 35 -8.13 1.53 -0.83
N LYS A 36 -8.78 0.97 -1.84
CA LYS A 36 -10.23 0.81 -1.93
C LYS A 36 -10.62 -0.65 -1.76
N ASN A 37 -11.68 -0.90 -1.02
CA ASN A 37 -12.33 -2.21 -1.03
C ASN A 37 -13.15 -2.43 -2.31
N LYS A 38 -13.71 -3.64 -2.47
CA LYS A 38 -14.55 -4.01 -3.63
C LYS A 38 -15.79 -3.12 -3.85
N ASN A 39 -16.22 -2.38 -2.82
CA ASN A 39 -17.36 -1.46 -2.89
C ASN A 39 -16.92 -0.01 -3.21
N GLY A 40 -15.63 0.23 -3.47
CA GLY A 40 -15.09 1.57 -3.75
C GLY A 40 -14.85 2.45 -2.53
N VAL A 41 -14.94 1.90 -1.31
CA VAL A 41 -14.70 2.64 -0.06
C VAL A 41 -13.21 2.66 0.24
N THR A 42 -12.65 3.84 0.55
CA THR A 42 -11.28 3.97 1.03
C THR A 42 -11.15 3.33 2.41
N ILE A 43 -10.22 2.38 2.54
CA ILE A 43 -9.92 1.69 3.80
C ILE A 43 -8.53 2.04 4.36
N HIS A 44 -7.64 2.56 3.51
CA HIS A 44 -6.31 2.99 3.89
C HIS A 44 -5.83 4.09 2.96
N GLU A 45 -5.14 5.06 3.54
CA GLU A 45 -4.54 6.19 2.83
C GLU A 45 -3.05 6.19 3.08
N ALA A 46 -2.25 6.37 2.03
CA ALA A 46 -0.80 6.32 2.13
C ALA A 46 -0.10 7.28 1.18
N THR A 47 1.18 7.52 1.47
CA THR A 47 2.09 8.19 0.54
C THR A 47 2.56 7.23 -0.54
N LEU A 48 2.53 7.68 -1.79
CA LEU A 48 3.11 6.99 -2.95
C LEU A 48 4.62 7.21 -3.01
N TYR A 49 5.36 6.11 -3.05
CA TYR A 49 6.78 6.07 -3.39
C TYR A 49 6.94 5.44 -4.77
N ARG A 50 7.48 6.17 -5.74
CA ARG A 50 7.42 5.73 -7.15
C ARG A 50 8.41 4.62 -7.47
N ASN A 51 9.49 4.53 -6.70
CA ASN A 51 10.58 3.58 -6.90
C ASN A 51 11.41 3.43 -5.61
N GLN A 52 12.44 2.59 -5.67
CA GLN A 52 13.36 2.35 -4.56
C GLN A 52 14.07 3.63 -4.08
N ALA A 53 14.42 4.55 -4.98
CA ALA A 53 15.10 5.79 -4.59
C ALA A 53 14.21 6.71 -3.74
N ASP A 54 12.90 6.75 -4.00
CA ASP A 54 11.94 7.46 -3.16
C ASP A 54 11.85 6.84 -1.75
N LEU A 55 11.85 5.50 -1.67
CA LEU A 55 11.85 4.76 -0.41
C LEU A 55 13.12 5.01 0.40
N ASP A 56 14.28 4.97 -0.25
CA ASP A 56 15.58 5.20 0.37
C ASP A 56 15.70 6.63 0.90
N LYS A 57 15.24 7.63 0.11
CA LYS A 57 15.19 9.03 0.51
C LYS A 57 14.29 9.24 1.74
N ALA A 58 13.16 8.53 1.79
CA ALA A 58 12.25 8.52 2.94
C ALA A 58 12.72 7.62 4.09
N ARG A 59 13.86 6.92 3.92
CA ARG A 59 14.45 5.98 4.90
C ARG A 59 13.49 4.84 5.29
N ILE A 60 12.62 4.42 4.38
CA ILE A 60 11.72 3.30 4.60
C ILE A 60 12.51 1.99 4.55
N LYS A 61 12.32 1.16 5.58
CA LYS A 61 12.97 -0.17 5.73
C LYS A 61 11.97 -1.34 5.65
N ALA A 62 10.71 -1.03 5.35
CA ALA A 62 9.65 -2.02 5.18
C ALA A 62 9.99 -3.01 4.06
N GLY A 63 9.74 -4.30 4.31
CA GLY A 63 9.94 -5.35 3.31
C GLY A 63 8.78 -5.39 2.32
N LEU A 64 9.09 -5.54 1.02
CA LEU A 64 8.07 -5.77 0.00
C LEU A 64 7.38 -7.11 0.23
N VAL A 65 6.06 -7.11 0.28
CA VAL A 65 5.24 -8.32 0.43
C VAL A 65 4.39 -8.55 -0.81
N PRO A 66 4.14 -9.81 -1.20
CA PRO A 66 3.18 -10.12 -2.27
C PRO A 66 1.75 -9.83 -1.81
N GLY A 67 0.83 -9.58 -2.74
CA GLY A 67 -0.59 -9.36 -2.43
C GLY A 67 -1.30 -10.58 -1.83
N SER A 68 -0.69 -11.77 -1.90
CA SER A 68 -1.16 -12.95 -1.17
C SER A 68 -0.98 -12.84 0.36
N LYS A 69 -0.13 -11.92 0.85
CA LYS A 69 -0.03 -11.62 2.27
C LYS A 69 -1.27 -10.87 2.73
N SER A 70 -2.03 -11.47 3.65
CA SER A 70 -3.22 -10.87 4.23
C SER A 70 -2.98 -9.46 4.77
N TRP A 71 -4.00 -8.62 4.63
CA TRP A 71 -4.06 -7.36 5.35
C TRP A 71 -4.50 -7.65 6.78
N GLY A 72 -3.59 -7.46 7.74
CA GLY A 72 -3.86 -7.67 9.16
C GLY A 72 -3.51 -9.07 9.65
N SER A 73 -3.50 -9.22 10.97
CA SER A 73 -3.24 -10.48 11.65
C SER A 73 -4.54 -11.04 12.23
N PRO A 74 -4.76 -12.38 12.22
CA PRO A 74 -5.88 -12.99 12.94
C PRO A 74 -5.95 -12.61 14.43
N LYS A 75 -4.82 -12.17 15.01
CA LYS A 75 -4.74 -11.68 16.39
C LYS A 75 -5.45 -10.35 16.62
N GLU A 76 -5.79 -9.62 15.56
CA GLU A 76 -6.48 -8.33 15.63
C GLU A 76 -7.99 -8.44 15.40
N GLY A 77 -8.52 -9.67 15.24
CA GLY A 77 -9.96 -9.95 15.26
C GLY A 77 -10.72 -9.69 13.95
N PHE A 78 -10.02 -9.71 12.80
CA PHE A 78 -10.60 -9.57 11.47
C PHE A 78 -11.19 -10.87 10.91
#